data_AF-A0A559QQW7-F1
#
_entry.id   AF-A0A559QQW7-F1
#
_cell.length_a   1.000
_cell.length_b   1.000
_cell.length_c   1.000
_cell.angle_alpha   90.00
_cell.angle_beta   90.00
_cell.angle_gamma   90.00
#
_symmetry.space_group_name_H-M   'P 1'
#
loop_
_entity.id
_entity.type
_entity.pdbx_description
1 polymer ?
#
loop_
_entity_poly.entity_id
_entity_poly.type
_entity_poly.pdbx_seq_one_letter_code
_entity_poly.pdbx_strand_id
1 'polypeptide(L)'
;MIKCMLHGFGECNGKLSREHYISDTVLQALSINGGMVIGGLPWQPQDKFQNIGISSLQSKTLCEKHNSSLSEMDAAAGDLVRTLDNIDKAPNLVQNDSLFDGRVVERWLLKVISGLVAGPGVGNGTVPESWKEILVGGAWPQGWGLYLPSSSDPQILSREFYIETMVNPESKEILGCKYKIAGVGFNLLLGKPDNPTAFGLYRPRGLIFKATDLEKRVELDWDNVNDKAIIYTKTGTTSNNPPHHDGWER
;
A
#
# COMPACT_ATOMS: atom_id res chain seq x y z
N MET A 1 -2.40 -21.64 19.82
CA MET A 1 -3.47 -21.73 18.82
C MET A 1 -3.46 -20.43 18.02
N ILE A 2 -3.24 -20.49 16.70
CA ILE A 2 -3.27 -19.27 15.86
C ILE A 2 -4.72 -18.79 15.81
N LYS A 3 -4.96 -17.51 16.14
CA LYS A 3 -6.29 -16.88 16.13
C LYS A 3 -6.38 -15.92 14.94
N CYS A 4 -7.60 -15.66 14.48
CA CYS A 4 -7.86 -14.59 13.51
C CYS A 4 -7.30 -13.27 14.05
N MET A 5 -6.61 -12.48 13.23
CA MET A 5 -6.07 -11.18 13.62
C MET A 5 -7.17 -10.19 14.03
N LEU A 6 -8.39 -10.37 13.52
CA LEU A 6 -9.59 -9.61 13.90
C LEU A 6 -10.42 -10.28 15.02
N HIS A 7 -9.85 -11.26 15.74
CA HIS A 7 -10.53 -11.82 16.90
C HIS A 7 -10.84 -10.73 17.94
N GLY A 8 -12.09 -10.71 18.41
CA GLY A 8 -12.62 -9.68 19.30
C GLY A 8 -13.31 -8.51 18.57
N PHE A 9 -13.20 -8.42 17.24
CA PHE A 9 -13.78 -7.37 16.43
C PHE A 9 -14.78 -7.96 15.43
N GLY A 10 -16.03 -8.08 15.87
CA GLY A 10 -17.07 -8.85 15.19
C GLY A 10 -16.95 -10.36 15.45
N GLU A 11 -17.76 -11.14 14.73
CA GLU A 11 -17.82 -12.59 14.92
C GLU A 11 -16.92 -13.33 13.93
N CYS A 12 -15.93 -14.07 14.43
CA CYS A 12 -15.19 -15.02 13.60
C CYS A 12 -16.09 -16.19 13.20
N ASN A 13 -16.01 -16.61 11.94
CA ASN A 13 -16.67 -17.83 11.46
C ASN A 13 -15.83 -18.47 10.35
N GLY A 14 -15.89 -19.80 10.27
CA GLY A 14 -15.12 -20.61 9.34
C GLY A 14 -13.68 -20.87 9.79
N LYS A 15 -12.90 -21.49 8.91
CA LYS A 15 -11.48 -21.80 9.15
C LYS A 15 -10.61 -20.57 8.95
N LEU A 16 -9.35 -20.64 9.40
CA LEU A 16 -8.36 -19.65 8.98
C LEU A 16 -8.03 -19.83 7.50
N SER A 17 -8.27 -18.78 6.72
CA SER A 17 -7.93 -18.67 5.31
C SER A 17 -6.43 -18.47 5.14
N ARG A 18 -5.85 -19.11 4.13
CA ARG A 18 -4.47 -18.86 3.70
C ARG A 18 -4.49 -17.67 2.76
N GLU A 19 -4.34 -16.47 3.33
CA GLU A 19 -4.51 -15.22 2.61
C GLU A 19 -3.17 -14.59 2.30
N HIS A 20 -3.06 -13.94 1.14
CA HIS A 20 -1.89 -13.12 0.87
C HIS A 20 -1.93 -11.83 1.70
N TYR A 21 -0.84 -11.47 2.37
CA TYR A 21 -0.81 -10.18 3.09
C TYR A 21 -0.81 -8.97 2.13
N ILE A 22 -0.33 -9.15 0.90
CA ILE A 22 -0.61 -8.24 -0.21
C ILE A 22 -1.68 -8.90 -1.08
N SER A 23 -2.80 -8.23 -1.32
CA SER A 23 -3.97 -8.83 -1.99
C SER A 23 -3.62 -9.51 -3.31
N ASP A 24 -4.21 -10.68 -3.57
CA ASP A 24 -3.94 -11.46 -4.79
C ASP A 24 -4.18 -10.65 -6.08
N THR A 25 -5.21 -9.80 -6.09
CA THR A 25 -5.53 -8.86 -7.17
C THR A 25 -4.41 -7.86 -7.46
N VAL A 26 -3.70 -7.41 -6.42
CA VAL A 26 -2.54 -6.50 -6.51
C VAL A 26 -1.30 -7.27 -6.96
N LEU A 27 -1.09 -8.47 -6.41
CA LEU A 27 -0.01 -9.36 -6.83
C LEU A 27 -0.10 -9.68 -8.32
N GLN A 28 -1.29 -10.05 -8.81
CA GLN A 28 -1.52 -10.31 -10.22
C GLN A 28 -1.27 -9.06 -11.08
N ALA A 29 -1.68 -7.87 -10.63
CA ALA A 29 -1.49 -6.62 -11.36
C ALA A 29 -0.01 -6.23 -11.56
N LEU A 30 0.84 -6.57 -10.59
CA LEU A 30 2.27 -6.21 -10.61
C LEU A 30 3.19 -7.36 -11.00
N SER A 31 2.68 -8.60 -11.02
CA SER A 31 3.50 -9.77 -11.29
C SER A 31 4.07 -9.79 -12.71
N ILE A 32 5.32 -10.24 -12.80
CA ILE A 32 5.99 -10.54 -14.06
C ILE A 32 6.47 -11.99 -13.97
N ASN A 33 6.04 -12.84 -14.91
CA ASN A 33 6.42 -14.26 -14.97
C ASN A 33 6.16 -15.05 -13.67
N GLY A 34 5.07 -14.74 -12.95
CA GLY A 34 4.67 -15.48 -11.74
C GLY A 34 5.38 -15.06 -10.44
N GLY A 35 6.21 -14.01 -10.49
CA GLY A 35 6.84 -13.39 -9.32
C GLY A 35 6.62 -11.87 -9.29
N MET A 36 6.91 -11.24 -8.16
CA MET A 36 6.82 -9.80 -7.97
C MET A 36 8.10 -9.25 -7.36
N VAL A 37 8.52 -8.08 -7.83
CA VAL A 37 9.64 -7.33 -7.24
C VAL A 37 9.17 -6.67 -5.95
N ILE A 38 9.71 -7.15 -4.83
CA ILE A 38 9.35 -6.67 -3.49
C ILE A 38 10.58 -6.36 -2.68
N GLY A 39 10.54 -5.26 -1.93
CA GLY A 39 11.60 -4.89 -1.00
C GLY A 39 11.05 -4.41 0.34
N GLY A 40 11.94 -4.40 1.33
CA GLY A 40 11.69 -3.85 2.67
C GLY A 40 10.84 -4.72 3.60
N LEU A 41 10.56 -5.97 3.22
CA LEU A 41 9.93 -6.92 4.13
C LEU A 41 10.93 -7.38 5.20
N PRO A 42 10.51 -7.69 6.44
CA PRO A 42 11.47 -7.86 7.54
C PRO A 42 12.36 -9.10 7.49
N TRP A 43 12.04 -10.09 6.63
CA TRP A 43 12.91 -11.24 6.37
C TRP A 43 13.85 -11.00 5.19
N GLN A 44 13.71 -9.87 4.48
CA GLN A 44 14.63 -9.50 3.41
C GLN A 44 15.83 -8.76 4.00
N PRO A 45 17.01 -8.87 3.37
CA PRO A 45 18.09 -7.95 3.67
C PRO A 45 17.61 -6.51 3.51
N GLN A 46 18.01 -5.63 4.43
CA GLN A 46 17.69 -4.21 4.34
C GLN A 46 18.15 -3.66 2.99
N ASP A 47 17.32 -2.77 2.43
CA ASP A 47 17.54 -2.08 1.16
C ASP A 47 17.64 -2.97 -0.09
N LYS A 48 17.30 -4.28 0.02
CA LYS A 48 17.26 -5.17 -1.15
C LYS A 48 15.83 -5.42 -1.62
N PHE A 49 15.66 -5.32 -2.94
CA PHE A 49 14.52 -5.88 -3.64
C PHE A 49 14.81 -7.32 -4.05
N GLN A 50 13.79 -8.17 -3.99
CA GLN A 50 13.86 -9.56 -4.41
C GLN A 50 12.64 -9.89 -5.26
N ASN A 51 12.83 -10.76 -6.25
CA ASN A 51 11.71 -11.37 -6.93
C ASN A 51 11.12 -12.46 -6.03
N ILE A 52 9.97 -12.19 -5.44
CA ILE A 52 9.29 -13.09 -4.52
C ILE A 52 8.15 -13.79 -5.27
N GLY A 53 8.10 -15.12 -5.16
CA GLY A 53 6.98 -15.91 -5.65
C GLY A 53 5.71 -15.59 -4.86
N ILE A 54 4.61 -15.31 -5.56
CA ILE A 54 3.30 -14.91 -5.01
C ILE A 54 2.88 -15.81 -3.84
N SER A 55 3.04 -17.13 -3.99
CA SER A 55 2.65 -18.14 -2.98
C SER A 55 3.39 -18.03 -1.65
N SER A 56 4.57 -17.41 -1.62
CA SER A 56 5.32 -17.17 -0.38
C SER A 56 4.81 -15.96 0.40
N LEU A 57 3.91 -15.16 -0.20
CA LEU A 57 3.32 -13.97 0.43
C LEU A 57 2.04 -14.29 1.22
N GLN A 58 1.88 -15.53 1.67
CA GLN A 58 0.67 -16.04 2.30
C GLN A 58 0.86 -16.33 3.79
N SER A 59 -0.16 -16.02 4.59
CA SER A 59 -0.25 -16.49 5.96
C SER A 59 -1.68 -16.79 6.38
N LYS A 60 -1.85 -17.61 7.42
CA LYS A 60 -3.15 -17.95 8.01
C LYS A 60 -3.54 -16.95 9.08
N THR A 61 -3.91 -15.73 8.67
CA THR A 61 -4.14 -14.60 9.59
C THR A 61 -5.62 -14.24 9.76
N LEU A 62 -6.48 -14.50 8.79
CA LEU A 62 -7.91 -14.17 8.83
C LEU A 62 -8.79 -15.43 8.83
N CYS A 63 -9.95 -15.38 9.48
CA CYS A 63 -10.99 -16.40 9.28
C CYS A 63 -11.76 -16.16 7.97
N GLU A 64 -12.40 -17.19 7.41
CA GLU A 64 -13.15 -17.10 6.15
C GLU A 64 -14.17 -15.95 6.14
N LYS A 65 -14.91 -15.73 7.23
CA LYS A 65 -15.87 -14.62 7.35
C LYS A 65 -15.19 -13.26 7.27
N HIS A 66 -14.14 -13.03 8.07
CA HIS A 66 -13.41 -11.77 8.06
C HIS A 66 -12.68 -11.54 6.74
N ASN A 67 -12.10 -12.58 6.15
CA ASN A 67 -11.46 -12.48 4.85
C ASN A 67 -12.45 -12.04 3.77
N SER A 68 -13.62 -12.69 3.74
CA SER A 68 -14.69 -12.35 2.79
C SER A 68 -15.16 -10.91 2.97
N SER A 69 -15.31 -10.44 4.22
CA SER A 69 -15.73 -9.05 4.50
C SER A 69 -14.71 -7.99 4.07
N LEU A 70 -13.45 -8.37 3.88
CA LEU A 70 -12.39 -7.45 3.42
C LEU A 70 -12.12 -7.57 1.91
N SER A 71 -12.81 -8.47 1.20
CA SER A 71 -12.52 -8.74 -0.22
C SER A 71 -12.82 -7.58 -1.16
N GLU A 72 -13.84 -6.76 -0.87
CA GLU A 72 -14.14 -5.55 -1.65
C GLU A 72 -12.99 -4.54 -1.58
N MET A 73 -12.34 -4.45 -0.41
CA MET A 73 -11.16 -3.60 -0.21
C MET A 73 -9.97 -4.09 -1.05
N ASP A 74 -9.80 -5.40 -1.18
CA ASP A 74 -8.78 -6.00 -2.04
C ASP A 74 -9.06 -5.77 -3.54
N ALA A 75 -10.33 -5.81 -3.94
CA ALA A 75 -10.73 -5.53 -5.32
C ALA A 75 -10.41 -4.07 -5.69
N ALA A 76 -10.82 -3.11 -4.85
CA ALA A 76 -10.56 -1.69 -5.05
C ALA A 76 -9.05 -1.37 -5.13
N ALA A 77 -8.24 -1.99 -4.27
CA ALA A 77 -6.79 -1.86 -4.34
C ALA A 77 -6.20 -2.42 -5.64
N GLY A 78 -6.70 -3.57 -6.10
CA GLY A 78 -6.32 -4.13 -7.40
C GLY A 78 -6.60 -3.19 -8.57
N ASP A 79 -7.77 -2.54 -8.58
CA ASP A 79 -8.14 -1.56 -9.62
C ASP A 79 -7.25 -0.31 -9.57
N LEU A 80 -6.96 0.20 -8.37
CA LEU A 80 -6.04 1.33 -8.19
C LEU A 80 -4.65 0.98 -8.74
N VAL A 81 -4.09 -0.15 -8.33
CA VAL A 81 -2.75 -0.58 -8.73
C VAL A 81 -2.65 -0.79 -10.24
N ARG A 82 -3.65 -1.43 -10.86
CA ARG A 82 -3.71 -1.56 -12.33
C ARG A 82 -3.77 -0.21 -13.02
N THR A 83 -4.51 0.74 -12.47
CA THR A 83 -4.61 2.10 -13.00
C THR A 83 -3.26 2.81 -12.95
N LEU A 84 -2.57 2.73 -11.82
CA LEU A 84 -1.24 3.32 -11.64
C LEU A 84 -0.18 2.66 -12.54
N ASP A 85 -0.18 1.33 -12.66
CA ASP A 85 0.77 0.62 -13.53
C ASP A 85 0.59 1.02 -15.01
N ASN A 86 -0.67 1.17 -15.44
CA ASN A 86 -0.99 1.45 -16.84
C ASN A 86 -0.93 2.92 -17.21
N ILE A 87 -0.88 3.87 -16.25
CA ILE A 87 -0.86 5.30 -16.52
C ILE A 87 0.25 5.71 -17.50
N ASP A 88 1.43 5.11 -17.38
CA ASP A 88 2.55 5.37 -18.30
C ASP A 88 2.72 4.29 -19.37
N LYS A 89 2.43 3.02 -19.04
CA LYS A 89 2.70 1.86 -19.91
C LYS A 89 1.62 1.65 -20.98
N ALA A 90 0.36 1.92 -20.63
CA ALA A 90 -0.78 1.73 -21.50
C ALA A 90 -1.84 2.83 -21.24
N PRO A 91 -1.48 4.13 -21.42
CA PRO A 91 -2.33 5.26 -21.05
C PRO A 91 -3.69 5.26 -21.75
N ASN A 92 -3.80 4.62 -22.91
CA ASN A 92 -5.05 4.46 -23.67
C ASN A 92 -6.05 3.50 -23.01
N LEU A 93 -5.60 2.63 -22.10
CA LEU A 93 -6.45 1.73 -21.31
C LEU A 93 -6.97 2.38 -20.02
N VAL A 94 -6.43 3.55 -19.66
CA VAL A 94 -6.79 4.27 -18.44
C VAL A 94 -7.75 5.41 -18.79
N GLN A 95 -8.80 5.59 -18.00
CA GLN A 95 -9.72 6.73 -18.15
C GLN A 95 -8.99 8.05 -17.84
N ASN A 96 -9.49 9.17 -18.37
CA ASN A 96 -8.88 10.48 -18.04
C ASN A 96 -9.06 10.83 -16.57
N ASP A 97 -10.18 10.45 -15.98
CA ASP A 97 -10.51 10.61 -14.57
C ASP A 97 -10.93 9.25 -14.01
N SER A 98 -10.08 8.65 -13.18
CA SER A 98 -10.38 7.41 -12.45
C SER A 98 -10.68 7.77 -10.99
N LEU A 99 -11.86 7.40 -10.49
CA LEU A 99 -12.28 7.68 -9.11
C LEU A 99 -12.16 6.44 -8.23
N PHE A 100 -11.55 6.59 -7.05
CA PHE A 100 -11.43 5.56 -6.03
C PHE A 100 -11.89 6.10 -4.68
N ASP A 101 -12.44 5.24 -3.83
CA ASP A 101 -12.71 5.60 -2.43
C ASP A 101 -11.40 5.64 -1.64
N GLY A 102 -10.96 6.85 -1.27
CA GLY A 102 -9.72 7.06 -0.52
C GLY A 102 -9.72 6.35 0.84
N ARG A 103 -10.89 6.23 1.48
CA ARG A 103 -11.07 5.55 2.78
C ARG A 103 -10.83 4.04 2.65
N VAL A 104 -11.22 3.46 1.52
CA VAL A 104 -10.96 2.05 1.21
C VAL A 104 -9.48 1.84 0.93
N VAL A 105 -8.85 2.73 0.16
CA VAL A 105 -7.40 2.67 -0.13
C VAL A 105 -6.55 2.78 1.13
N GLU A 106 -6.82 3.76 2.01
CA GLU A 106 -6.05 3.92 3.26
C GLU A 106 -6.21 2.72 4.20
N ARG A 107 -7.42 2.14 4.26
CA ARG A 107 -7.71 0.97 5.09
C ARG A 107 -7.07 -0.30 4.51
N TRP A 108 -6.98 -0.38 3.19
CA TRP A 108 -6.26 -1.44 2.52
C TRP A 108 -4.76 -1.44 2.87
N LEU A 109 -4.11 -0.27 2.86
CA LEU A 109 -2.71 -0.16 3.29
C LEU A 109 -2.55 -0.68 4.73
N LEU A 110 -3.48 -0.33 5.63
CA LEU A 110 -3.51 -0.85 7.00
C LEU A 110 -3.68 -2.38 7.03
N LYS A 111 -4.54 -2.95 6.17
CA LYS A 111 -4.72 -4.40 6.04
C LYS A 111 -3.40 -5.08 5.70
N VAL A 112 -2.66 -4.53 4.74
CA VAL A 112 -1.37 -5.09 4.30
C VAL A 112 -0.37 -5.15 5.45
N ILE A 113 -0.15 -4.05 6.17
CA ILE A 113 0.79 -4.06 7.30
C ILE A 113 0.29 -4.94 8.45
N SER A 114 -1.03 -4.96 8.71
CA SER A 114 -1.60 -5.84 9.74
C SER A 114 -1.40 -7.32 9.41
N GLY A 115 -1.49 -7.70 8.13
CA GLY A 115 -1.17 -9.04 7.66
C GLY A 115 0.30 -9.40 7.86
N LEU A 116 1.21 -8.46 7.63
CA LEU A 116 2.65 -8.62 7.90
C LEU A 116 2.95 -8.77 9.40
N VAL A 117 2.29 -7.97 10.26
CA VAL A 117 2.40 -8.09 11.71
C VAL A 117 1.88 -9.44 12.20
N ALA A 118 0.69 -9.85 11.76
CA ALA A 118 0.04 -11.07 12.24
C ALA A 118 0.66 -12.36 11.69
N GLY A 119 1.21 -12.33 10.48
CA GLY A 119 1.74 -13.53 9.82
C GLY A 119 3.24 -13.71 10.07
N PRO A 120 4.09 -12.98 9.34
CA PRO A 120 5.54 -12.97 9.55
C PRO A 120 6.04 -12.45 10.91
N GLY A 121 5.21 -11.77 11.70
CA GLY A 121 5.60 -11.28 13.03
C GLY A 121 6.35 -9.94 13.01
N VAL A 122 6.05 -9.07 12.05
CA VAL A 122 6.69 -7.74 11.95
C VAL A 122 6.41 -6.87 13.18
N GLY A 123 7.39 -6.07 13.61
CA GLY A 123 7.26 -5.18 14.78
C GLY A 123 7.19 -5.98 16.09
N ASN A 124 6.11 -5.78 16.86
CA ASN A 124 5.84 -6.55 18.08
C ASN A 124 5.07 -7.86 17.83
N GLY A 125 4.77 -8.19 16.56
CA GLY A 125 4.03 -9.40 16.16
C GLY A 125 2.56 -9.45 16.57
N THR A 126 2.00 -8.35 17.12
CA THR A 126 0.61 -8.28 17.56
C THR A 126 -0.08 -7.09 16.92
N VAL A 127 -1.13 -7.34 16.15
CA VAL A 127 -1.94 -6.26 15.56
C VAL A 127 -2.63 -5.48 16.70
N PRO A 128 -2.39 -4.15 16.82
CA PRO A 128 -3.03 -3.31 17.83
C PRO A 128 -4.56 -3.31 17.72
N GLU A 129 -5.26 -3.17 18.85
CA GLU A 129 -6.74 -3.12 18.86
C GLU A 129 -7.30 -1.96 18.04
N SER A 130 -6.67 -0.79 18.10
CA SER A 130 -7.05 0.38 17.28
C SER A 130 -6.98 0.08 15.79
N TRP A 131 -6.01 -0.73 15.34
CA TRP A 131 -5.90 -1.11 13.93
C TRP A 131 -7.04 -2.04 13.53
N LYS A 132 -7.38 -3.01 14.40
CA LYS A 132 -8.50 -3.92 14.16
C LYS A 132 -9.82 -3.16 14.07
N GLU A 133 -10.01 -2.18 14.95
CA GLU A 133 -11.18 -1.31 14.96
C GLU A 133 -11.31 -0.56 13.62
N ILE A 134 -10.23 0.09 13.16
CA ILE A 134 -10.21 0.79 11.87
C ILE A 134 -10.50 -0.18 10.71
N LEU A 135 -9.90 -1.37 10.72
CA LEU A 135 -10.12 -2.38 9.67
C LEU A 135 -11.59 -2.80 9.54
N VAL A 136 -12.35 -2.82 10.65
CA VAL A 136 -13.79 -3.15 10.64
C VAL A 136 -14.70 -1.93 10.52
N GLY A 137 -14.17 -0.73 10.27
CA GLY A 137 -14.97 0.48 10.03
C GLY A 137 -14.92 1.53 11.12
N GLY A 138 -14.09 1.36 12.13
CA GLY A 138 -13.84 2.36 13.17
C GLY A 138 -13.21 3.65 12.63
N ALA A 139 -13.30 4.70 13.44
CA ALA A 139 -12.74 5.99 13.11
C ALA A 139 -11.20 5.98 13.23
N TRP A 140 -10.54 6.72 12.33
CA TRP A 140 -9.11 6.96 12.45
C TRP A 140 -8.82 8.00 13.53
N PRO A 141 -7.83 7.77 14.42
CA PRO A 141 -7.32 8.82 15.30
C PRO A 141 -6.82 10.03 14.52
N GLN A 142 -6.85 11.21 15.16
CA GLN A 142 -6.42 12.45 14.53
C GLN A 142 -4.97 12.37 14.05
N GLY A 143 -4.74 12.74 12.79
CA GLY A 143 -3.42 12.73 12.16
C GLY A 143 -2.98 11.37 11.62
N TRP A 144 -3.73 10.30 11.89
CA TRP A 144 -3.49 8.99 11.28
C TRP A 144 -4.12 8.90 9.89
N GLY A 145 -3.60 7.99 9.08
CA GLY A 145 -4.13 7.67 7.76
C GLY A 145 -3.15 7.98 6.65
N LEU A 146 -3.69 8.15 5.44
CA LEU A 146 -2.88 8.27 4.23
C LEU A 146 -2.30 9.68 4.03
N TYR A 147 -1.02 9.72 3.72
CA TYR A 147 -0.28 10.87 3.23
C TYR A 147 0.37 10.53 1.89
N LEU A 148 0.26 11.40 0.89
CA LEU A 148 1.00 11.23 -0.37
C LEU A 148 2.23 12.16 -0.39
N PRO A 149 3.45 11.60 -0.47
CA PRO A 149 4.66 12.41 -0.53
C PRO A 149 4.72 13.19 -1.84
N SER A 150 5.04 14.47 -1.75
CA SER A 150 5.49 15.26 -2.89
C SER A 150 7.02 15.19 -2.95
N SER A 151 7.59 14.58 -3.99
CA SER A 151 9.02 14.61 -4.23
C SER A 151 9.35 15.55 -5.38
N SER A 152 10.43 16.33 -5.25
CA SER A 152 11.04 17.05 -6.37
C SER A 152 11.91 16.14 -7.23
N ASP A 153 12.30 14.98 -6.71
CA ASP A 153 13.18 14.05 -7.41
C ASP A 153 12.41 13.26 -8.46
N PRO A 154 13.00 13.05 -9.66
CA PRO A 154 12.39 12.22 -10.69
C PRO A 154 12.01 10.84 -10.15
N GLN A 155 10.75 10.44 -10.36
CA GLN A 155 10.26 9.11 -10.03
C GLN A 155 10.17 8.26 -11.29
N ILE A 156 10.58 7.00 -11.19
CA ILE A 156 10.39 5.99 -12.24
C ILE A 156 9.16 5.18 -11.88
N LEU A 157 8.16 5.17 -12.77
CA LEU A 157 7.00 4.28 -12.64
C LEU A 157 7.41 2.87 -13.09
N SER A 158 7.33 1.90 -12.20
CA SER A 158 7.82 0.52 -12.40
C SER A 158 6.84 -0.50 -11.80
N ARG A 159 6.92 -1.77 -12.22
CA ARG A 159 6.16 -2.87 -11.59
C ARG A 159 6.81 -3.29 -10.28
N GLU A 160 6.71 -2.45 -9.28
CA GLU A 160 7.29 -2.69 -7.96
C GLU A 160 6.26 -2.52 -6.85
N PHE A 161 6.52 -3.25 -5.76
CA PHE A 161 5.80 -3.09 -4.52
C PHE A 161 6.82 -3.06 -3.38
N TYR A 162 6.98 -1.92 -2.72
CA TYR A 162 7.92 -1.74 -1.61
C TYR A 162 7.15 -1.40 -0.34
N ILE A 163 7.60 -1.94 0.80
CA ILE A 163 7.11 -1.53 2.12
C ILE A 163 8.32 -1.24 3.01
N GLU A 164 8.32 -0.10 3.68
CA GLU A 164 9.28 0.24 4.74
C GLU A 164 8.49 0.60 6.00
N THR A 165 8.75 -0.13 7.09
CA THR A 165 8.10 0.14 8.38
C THR A 165 8.88 1.17 9.17
N MET A 166 8.18 2.13 9.75
CA MET A 166 8.73 3.08 10.72
C MET A 166 8.43 2.55 12.11
N VAL A 167 9.46 2.11 12.82
CA VAL A 167 9.33 1.40 14.10
C VAL A 167 9.95 2.23 15.22
N ASN A 168 9.25 2.38 16.34
CA ASN A 168 9.82 2.96 17.55
C ASN A 168 10.97 2.06 18.03
N PRO A 169 12.21 2.59 18.20
CA PRO A 169 13.36 1.76 18.54
C PRO A 169 13.24 1.10 19.92
N GLU A 170 12.50 1.70 20.85
CA GLU A 170 12.32 1.22 22.21
C GLU A 170 11.08 0.31 22.32
N SER A 171 9.89 0.80 21.98
CA SER A 171 8.64 0.06 22.14
C SER A 171 8.43 -1.01 21.07
N LYS A 172 9.19 -0.97 19.97
CA LYS A 172 9.01 -1.80 18.76
C LYS A 172 7.64 -1.64 18.09
N GLU A 173 6.89 -0.61 18.45
CA GLU A 173 5.62 -0.27 17.82
C GLU A 173 5.84 0.31 16.44
N ILE A 174 4.98 -0.06 15.50
CA ILE A 174 4.99 0.49 14.15
C ILE A 174 4.22 1.81 14.19
N LEU A 175 4.91 2.92 13.93
CA LEU A 175 4.36 4.28 13.93
C LEU A 175 3.86 4.70 12.54
N GLY A 176 4.23 3.94 11.50
CA GLY A 176 3.72 4.11 10.16
C GLY A 176 4.48 3.24 9.17
N CYS A 177 4.09 3.32 7.91
CA CYS A 177 4.66 2.56 6.81
C CYS A 177 4.75 3.44 5.57
N LYS A 178 5.89 3.39 4.88
CA LYS A 178 6.02 3.90 3.52
C LYS A 178 5.79 2.76 2.56
N TYR A 179 5.02 3.03 1.52
CA TYR A 179 4.77 2.12 0.42
C TYR A 179 5.26 2.78 -0.86
N LYS A 180 5.82 1.97 -1.75
CA LYS A 180 6.00 2.36 -3.15
C LYS A 180 5.25 1.35 -4.01
N ILE A 181 4.27 1.82 -4.75
CA ILE A 181 3.34 0.99 -5.51
C ILE A 181 3.31 1.54 -6.92
N ALA A 182 3.67 0.72 -7.89
CA ALA A 182 3.80 1.16 -9.28
C ALA A 182 4.74 2.38 -9.47
N GLY A 183 5.74 2.53 -8.59
CA GLY A 183 6.62 3.72 -8.52
C GLY A 183 6.05 4.94 -7.80
N VAL A 184 4.78 4.91 -7.37
CA VAL A 184 4.11 5.99 -6.63
C VAL A 184 4.26 5.77 -5.12
N GLY A 185 4.61 6.82 -4.39
CA GLY A 185 4.77 6.77 -2.93
C GLY A 185 3.45 6.94 -2.18
N PHE A 186 3.27 6.18 -1.11
CA PHE A 186 2.16 6.32 -0.16
C PHE A 186 2.72 6.18 1.26
N ASN A 187 2.39 7.10 2.16
CA ASN A 187 2.78 7.03 3.56
C ASN A 187 1.53 6.80 4.41
N LEU A 188 1.46 5.68 5.13
CA LEU A 188 0.43 5.40 6.12
C LEU A 188 0.97 5.74 7.51
N LEU A 189 0.41 6.75 8.17
CA LEU A 189 0.80 7.10 9.53
C LEU A 189 -0.16 6.47 10.54
N LEU A 190 0.42 5.84 11.57
CA LEU A 190 -0.24 5.12 12.65
C LEU A 190 0.16 5.71 14.01
N GLY A 191 0.43 7.02 13.98
CA GLY A 191 0.88 7.84 15.09
C GLY A 191 0.77 9.31 14.70
N LYS A 192 0.93 10.21 15.68
CA LYS A 192 0.96 11.65 15.42
C LYS A 192 2.42 12.08 15.27
N PRO A 193 2.94 12.30 14.06
CA PRO A 193 4.30 12.82 13.89
C PRO A 193 4.37 14.27 14.40
N ASP A 194 5.53 14.68 14.91
CA ASP A 194 5.78 16.07 15.27
C ASP A 194 5.72 17.00 14.05
N ASN A 195 6.10 16.48 12.88
CA ASN A 195 6.02 17.18 11.59
C ASN A 195 5.26 16.34 10.54
N PRO A 196 3.92 16.39 10.50
CA PRO A 196 3.12 15.62 9.54
C PRO A 196 3.39 16.00 8.08
N THR A 197 3.77 17.26 7.81
CA THR A 197 4.03 17.72 6.44
C THR A 197 5.27 17.07 5.81
N ALA A 198 6.20 16.57 6.63
CA ALA A 198 7.35 15.80 6.14
C ALA A 198 6.94 14.48 5.45
N PHE A 199 5.73 13.99 5.72
CA PHE A 199 5.19 12.77 5.12
C PHE A 199 4.32 13.04 3.88
N GLY A 200 4.08 14.31 3.55
CA GLY A 200 3.33 14.72 2.37
C GLY A 200 1.96 15.30 2.67
N LEU A 201 1.09 15.28 1.66
CA LEU A 201 -0.28 15.79 1.77
C LEU A 201 -1.18 14.75 2.45
N TYR A 202 -1.80 15.12 3.55
CA TYR A 202 -2.79 14.28 4.25
C TYR A 202 -4.09 14.17 3.45
N ARG A 203 -4.51 12.94 3.12
CA ARG A 203 -5.75 12.63 2.36
C ARG A 203 -6.00 13.62 1.21
N PRO A 204 -5.09 13.67 0.23
CA PRO A 204 -5.19 14.62 -0.88
C PRO A 204 -6.31 14.23 -1.83
N ARG A 205 -6.75 15.19 -2.66
CA ARG A 205 -7.67 14.95 -3.78
C ARG A 205 -7.27 13.75 -4.64
N GLY A 206 -5.96 13.53 -4.79
CA GLY A 206 -5.42 12.40 -5.53
C GLY A 206 -4.13 12.74 -6.26
N LEU A 207 -3.97 12.16 -7.44
CA LEU A 207 -2.77 12.21 -8.27
C LEU A 207 -3.11 12.72 -9.67
N ILE A 208 -2.28 13.61 -10.22
CA ILE A 208 -2.40 14.09 -11.59
C ILE A 208 -1.11 13.76 -12.33
N PHE A 209 -1.21 13.02 -13.42
CA PHE A 209 -0.11 12.64 -14.28
C PHE A 209 -0.21 13.40 -15.60
N LYS A 210 0.81 14.21 -15.89
CA LYS A 210 0.89 15.06 -17.08
C LYS A 210 1.98 14.57 -18.01
N ALA A 211 1.67 14.44 -19.29
CA ALA A 211 2.61 14.34 -20.40
C ALA A 211 2.25 15.41 -21.44
N THR A 212 3.08 15.57 -22.49
CA THR A 212 2.97 16.66 -23.48
C THR A 212 1.53 16.93 -23.96
N ASP A 213 0.79 15.88 -24.29
CA ASP A 213 -0.58 15.97 -24.83
C ASP A 213 -1.58 15.09 -24.04
N LEU A 214 -1.26 14.74 -22.79
CA LEU A 214 -2.07 13.84 -22.00
C LEU A 214 -2.11 14.25 -20.53
N GLU A 215 -3.31 14.26 -19.95
CA GLU A 215 -3.52 14.35 -18.52
C GLU A 215 -4.36 13.16 -18.05
N LYS A 216 -3.90 12.48 -17.00
CA LYS A 216 -4.63 11.41 -16.31
C LYS A 216 -4.77 11.79 -14.84
N ARG A 217 -5.97 11.64 -14.28
CA ARG A 217 -6.29 11.92 -12.89
C ARG A 217 -6.73 10.65 -12.19
N VAL A 218 -6.12 10.40 -11.03
CA VAL A 218 -6.54 9.39 -10.09
C VAL A 218 -7.10 10.14 -8.89
N GLU A 219 -8.41 10.24 -8.82
CA GLU A 219 -9.16 10.96 -7.80
C GLU A 219 -9.43 10.02 -6.62
N LEU A 220 -9.23 10.52 -5.40
CA LEU A 220 -9.51 9.84 -4.15
C LEU A 220 -10.68 10.56 -3.47
N ASP A 221 -11.79 9.86 -3.34
CA ASP A 221 -12.97 10.36 -2.64
C ASP A 221 -12.78 10.28 -1.12
N TRP A 222 -13.16 11.36 -0.44
CA TRP A 222 -13.01 11.53 1.01
C TRP A 222 -14.25 12.22 1.56
N ASP A 223 -14.57 11.97 2.84
CA ASP A 223 -15.68 12.68 3.53
C ASP A 223 -15.44 14.20 3.64
N ASN A 224 -14.17 14.63 3.60
CA ASN A 224 -13.79 16.03 3.66
C ASN A 224 -13.12 16.45 2.36
N VAL A 225 -13.51 17.60 1.83
CA VAL A 225 -12.91 18.14 0.60
C VAL A 225 -11.47 18.56 0.87
N ASN A 226 -10.54 17.89 0.20
CA ASN A 226 -9.18 18.36 -0.02
C ASN A 226 -9.03 18.59 -1.51
N ASP A 227 -8.68 19.81 -1.93
CA ASP A 227 -8.55 20.20 -3.33
C ASP A 227 -7.13 19.99 -3.89
N LYS A 228 -6.16 19.73 -3.00
CA LYS A 228 -4.77 19.55 -3.36
C LYS A 228 -4.51 18.15 -3.90
N ALA A 229 -3.83 18.08 -5.03
CA ALA A 229 -3.35 16.83 -5.64
C ALA A 229 -1.82 16.83 -5.73
N ILE A 230 -1.24 15.63 -5.77
CA ILE A 230 0.17 15.45 -6.14
C ILE A 230 0.26 15.42 -7.67
N ILE A 231 1.18 16.21 -8.23
CA ILE A 231 1.33 16.35 -9.67
C ILE A 231 2.64 15.69 -10.11
N TYR A 232 2.54 14.72 -11.01
CA TYR A 232 3.66 14.13 -11.73
C TYR A 232 3.71 14.69 -13.15
N THR A 233 4.87 15.16 -13.58
CA THR A 233 5.09 15.61 -14.97
C THR A 233 6.12 14.68 -15.61
N LYS A 234 5.75 14.06 -16.72
CA LYS A 234 6.62 13.16 -17.47
C LYS A 234 7.75 13.95 -18.10
N THR A 235 8.98 13.61 -17.71
CA THR A 235 10.20 14.24 -18.23
C THR A 235 10.94 13.36 -19.24
N GLY A 236 10.57 12.09 -19.36
CA GLY A 236 11.20 11.16 -20.29
C GLY A 236 10.71 9.72 -20.13
N THR A 237 11.46 8.80 -20.73
CA THR A 237 11.27 7.35 -20.62
C THR A 237 12.60 6.69 -20.33
N THR A 238 12.61 5.59 -19.60
CA THR A 238 13.81 4.83 -19.30
C THR A 238 13.53 3.34 -19.34
N SER A 239 14.51 2.57 -19.81
CA SER A 239 14.56 1.10 -19.68
C SER A 239 15.35 0.67 -18.46
N ASN A 240 15.99 1.60 -17.75
CA ASN A 240 16.68 1.31 -16.51
C ASN A 240 15.65 0.97 -15.45
N ASN A 241 16.06 0.10 -14.53
CA ASN A 241 15.23 -0.14 -13.38
C ASN A 241 15.23 1.15 -12.51
N PRO A 242 14.25 1.31 -11.59
CA PRO A 242 14.28 2.38 -10.58
C PRO A 242 15.68 2.51 -9.96
N PRO A 243 16.16 3.71 -9.56
CA PRO A 243 17.52 3.89 -9.03
C PRO A 243 17.85 2.98 -7.82
N HIS A 244 16.84 2.43 -7.15
CA HIS A 244 16.98 1.43 -6.09
C HIS A 244 17.23 -0.01 -6.60
N HIS A 245 17.30 -0.25 -7.91
CA HIS A 245 17.67 -1.53 -8.52
C HIS A 245 19.11 -1.49 -9.06
N ASP A 246 19.54 -0.38 -9.67
CA ASP A 246 20.82 -0.28 -10.37
C ASP A 246 22.04 -0.21 -9.43
N GLY A 247 21.83 0.03 -8.13
CA GLY A 247 22.88 0.01 -7.10
C GLY A 247 23.20 -1.37 -6.51
N TRP A 248 22.55 -2.45 -6.98
CA TRP A 248 22.47 -3.72 -6.23
C TRP A 248 22.92 -4.96 -7.01
N GLU A 249 23.57 -4.80 -8.16
CA GLU A 249 24.28 -5.90 -8.83
C GLU A 249 25.76 -5.91 -8.45
N ARG A 250 26.11 -6.75 -7.47
CA ARG A 250 27.25 -7.71 -7.47
C ARG A 250 27.35 -8.42 -6.12
#